data_AF-A0A7X1ZIF9-F1
#
_entry.id   AF-A0A7X1ZIF9-F1
#
_cell.length_a   1.000
_cell.length_b   1.000
_cell.length_c   1.000
_cell.angle_alpha   90.00
_cell.angle_beta   90.00
_cell.angle_gamma   90.00
#
_symmetry.space_group_name_H-M   'P 1'
#
loop_
_entity.id
_entity.type
_entity.pdbx_description
1 polymer ?
#
loop_
_entity_poly.entity_id
_entity_poly.type
_entity_poly.pdbx_seq_one_letter_code
_entity_poly.pdbx_strand_id
1 'polypeptide(L)'
;RLGELVEVARSLVKRYVKLVVVSGGKGEVLVVKKREVIILTPPSIKTLNPVGAGDALVAGFAVGLLRGTGLEEMASLGVAAGAASVEKGREEALSLERIEELAKKVRYRRYSPRVS
;
A
#
# COMPACT_ATOMS: atom_id res chain seq x y z
N ARG A 1 12.94 -8.89 12.52
CA ARG A 1 11.63 -9.00 11.82
C ARG A 1 11.35 -7.83 10.85
N LEU A 2 11.02 -6.60 11.27
CA LEU A 2 10.81 -5.48 10.32
C LEU A 2 12.10 -5.01 9.63
N GLY A 3 13.20 -4.89 10.38
CA GLY A 3 14.52 -4.52 9.83
C GLY A 3 14.95 -5.45 8.68
N GLU A 4 14.93 -6.76 8.93
CA GLU A 4 15.23 -7.77 7.90
C GLU A 4 14.33 -7.65 6.66
N LEU A 5 13.03 -7.44 6.83
CA LEU A 5 12.11 -7.26 5.70
C LEU A 5 12.47 -6.03 4.85
N VAL A 6 12.83 -4.92 5.52
CA VAL A 6 13.30 -3.71 4.85
C VAL A 6 14.60 -3.96 4.09
N GLU A 7 15.54 -4.72 4.67
CA GLU A 7 16.81 -5.06 4.02
C GLU A 7 16.60 -5.90 2.77
N VAL A 8 15.75 -6.94 2.84
CA VAL A 8 15.41 -7.77 1.68
C VAL A 8 14.71 -6.94 0.59
N ALA A 9 13.71 -6.14 0.95
CA ALA A 9 13.02 -5.28 0.00
C ALA A 9 13.97 -4.25 -0.65
N ARG A 10 14.89 -3.66 0.12
CA ARG A 10 15.94 -2.77 -0.41
C ARG A 10 16.88 -3.47 -1.36
N SER A 11 17.29 -4.71 -1.05
CA SER A 11 18.11 -5.55 -1.94
C SER A 11 17.43 -5.74 -3.30
N LEU A 12 16.14 -6.07 -3.30
CA LEU A 12 15.35 -6.23 -4.52
C LEU A 12 15.25 -4.92 -5.31
N VAL A 13 15.00 -3.80 -4.63
CA VAL A 13 14.93 -2.48 -5.29
C VAL A 13 16.29 -2.06 -5.86
N LYS A 14 17.39 -2.39 -5.19
CA LYS A 14 18.74 -2.05 -5.65
C LYS A 14 19.13 -2.83 -6.91
N ARG A 15 18.64 -4.07 -7.06
CA ARG A 15 19.13 -5.01 -8.09
C ARG A 15 18.16 -5.24 -9.24
N TYR A 16 16.85 -5.21 -9.01
CA TYR A 16 15.88 -5.80 -9.94
C TYR A 16 14.70 -4.90 -10.28
N VAL A 17 14.13 -4.18 -9.31
CA VAL A 17 12.87 -3.45 -9.49
C VAL A 17 12.92 -2.03 -8.95
N LYS A 18 12.04 -1.14 -9.39
CA LYS A 18 12.02 0.26 -8.91
C LYS A 18 11.22 0.44 -7.62
N LEU A 19 10.29 -0.47 -7.35
CA LEU A 19 9.31 -0.39 -6.27
C LEU A 19 9.06 -1.81 -5.75
N VAL A 20 9.08 -1.99 -4.43
CA VAL A 20 8.62 -3.20 -3.74
C VAL A 20 7.51 -2.80 -2.79
N VAL A 21 6.44 -3.57 -2.79
CA VAL A 21 5.31 -3.43 -1.85
C VAL A 21 5.13 -4.77 -1.16
N VAL A 22 5.13 -4.76 0.17
CA VAL A 22 4.82 -5.95 0.99
C VAL A 22 3.53 -5.67 1.75
N SER A 23 2.46 -6.36 1.37
CA SER A 23 1.17 -6.26 2.04
C SER A 23 1.15 -7.10 3.31
N GLY A 24 0.78 -6.49 4.44
CA GLY A 24 0.51 -7.18 5.71
C GLY A 24 -0.93 -7.68 5.84
N GLY A 25 -1.72 -7.70 4.75
CA GLY A 25 -3.15 -8.00 4.80
C GLY A 25 -3.91 -6.93 5.59
N LYS A 26 -4.44 -7.29 6.76
CA LYS A 26 -5.07 -6.33 7.69
C LYS A 26 -4.06 -5.43 8.41
N GLY A 27 -2.78 -5.80 8.38
CA GLY A 27 -1.69 -5.10 9.06
C GLY A 27 -1.05 -4.00 8.21
N GLU A 28 0.13 -3.56 8.65
CA GLU A 28 0.89 -2.52 7.97
C GLU A 28 1.37 -2.97 6.58
N VAL A 29 1.48 -2.01 5.66
CA VAL A 29 2.02 -2.21 4.31
C VAL A 29 3.37 -1.53 4.22
N LEU A 30 4.40 -2.28 3.85
CA LEU A 30 5.74 -1.75 3.62
C LEU A 30 5.91 -1.39 2.15
N VAL A 31 6.40 -0.19 1.87
CA VAL A 31 6.72 0.26 0.51
C VAL A 31 8.15 0.75 0.47
N VAL A 32 8.92 0.23 -0.48
CA VAL A 32 10.32 0.62 -0.72
C VAL A 32 10.47 1.09 -2.16
N LYS A 33 10.97 2.31 -2.34
CA LYS A 33 11.27 2.90 -3.65
C LYS A 33 12.57 3.68 -3.56
N LYS A 34 13.56 3.33 -4.39
CA LYS A 34 14.93 3.88 -4.31
C LYS A 34 15.49 3.79 -2.87
N ARG A 35 15.68 4.94 -2.20
CA ARG A 35 16.20 5.04 -0.81
C ARG A 35 15.08 5.23 0.21
N GLU A 36 13.86 5.46 -0.25
CA GLU A 36 12.71 5.77 0.58
C GLU A 36 12.05 4.48 1.04
N VAL A 37 11.70 4.46 2.33
CA VAL A 37 10.96 3.37 2.95
C VAL A 37 9.83 4.00 3.73
N ILE A 38 8.60 3.66 3.37
CA ILE A 38 7.41 4.07 4.10
C ILE A 38 6.62 2.86 4.56
N ILE A 39 5.99 3.01 5.71
CA ILE A 39 5.11 2.02 6.31
C ILE A 39 3.74 2.66 6.43
N LEU A 40 2.73 2.05 5.81
CA LEU A 40 1.36 2.52 5.82
C LEU A 40 0.52 1.69 6.79
N THR A 41 -0.34 2.37 7.54
CA THR A 41 -1.39 1.73 8.33
C THR A 41 -2.71 1.90 7.59
N PRO A 42 -3.35 0.80 7.14
CA PRO A 42 -4.65 0.86 6.50
C PRO A 42 -5.71 1.50 7.39
N PRO A 43 -6.75 2.13 6.82
CA PRO A 43 -7.89 2.61 7.59
C PRO A 43 -8.67 1.42 8.19
N SER A 44 -9.34 1.67 9.32
CA SER A 44 -10.27 0.69 9.88
C SER A 44 -11.51 0.61 8.99
N ILE A 45 -11.92 -0.61 8.68
CA ILE A 45 -13.03 -0.92 7.78
C ILE A 45 -13.82 -2.13 8.30
N LYS A 46 -15.08 -2.27 7.87
CA LYS A 46 -15.82 -3.53 8.09
C LYS A 46 -15.34 -4.56 7.07
N THR A 47 -14.76 -5.66 7.53
CA THR A 47 -14.31 -6.73 6.63
C THR A 47 -15.48 -7.57 6.16
N LEU A 48 -15.70 -7.65 4.84
CA LEU A 48 -16.71 -8.53 4.23
C LEU A 48 -16.05 -9.66 3.42
N ASN A 49 -15.20 -9.33 2.44
CA ASN A 49 -14.54 -10.34 1.60
C ASN A 49 -13.08 -9.94 1.26
N PRO A 50 -12.06 -10.69 1.71
CA PRO A 50 -10.67 -10.36 1.43
C PRO A 50 -10.21 -10.72 0.01
N VAL A 51 -10.99 -11.50 -0.74
CA VAL A 51 -10.61 -11.95 -2.09
C VAL A 51 -10.58 -10.75 -3.04
N GLY A 52 -9.47 -10.59 -3.77
CA GLY A 52 -9.26 -9.48 -4.71
C GLY A 52 -8.62 -8.23 -4.09
N ALA A 53 -8.41 -8.19 -2.77
CA ALA A 53 -7.76 -7.05 -2.11
C ALA A 53 -6.33 -6.79 -2.63
N GLY A 54 -5.60 -7.84 -2.98
CA GLY A 54 -4.28 -7.74 -3.61
C GLY A 54 -4.32 -7.11 -5.00
N ASP A 55 -5.27 -7.53 -5.83
CA ASP A 55 -5.44 -7.00 -7.19
C ASP A 55 -5.87 -5.52 -7.15
N ALA A 56 -6.81 -5.19 -6.27
CA ALA A 56 -7.24 -3.81 -6.04
C ALA A 56 -6.09 -2.93 -5.52
N LEU A 57 -5.24 -3.47 -4.64
CA LEU A 57 -4.03 -2.78 -4.18
C LEU A 57 -3.08 -2.49 -5.35
N VAL A 58 -2.78 -3.49 -6.18
CA VAL A 58 -1.93 -3.32 -7.36
C VAL A 58 -2.53 -2.31 -8.34
N ALA A 59 -3.85 -2.34 -8.56
CA ALA A 59 -4.55 -1.38 -9.40
C ALA A 59 -4.40 0.06 -8.88
N GLY A 60 -4.57 0.28 -7.57
CA GLY A 60 -4.38 1.61 -6.98
C GLY A 60 -2.93 2.12 -7.10
N PHE A 61 -1.94 1.24 -6.94
CA PHE A 61 -0.54 1.60 -7.24
C PHE A 61 -0.32 1.96 -8.71
N ALA A 62 -0.90 1.18 -9.64
CA ALA A 62 -0.80 1.45 -11.07
C ALA A 62 -1.42 2.80 -11.44
N VAL A 63 -2.58 3.14 -10.86
CA VAL A 63 -3.23 4.45 -11.06
C VAL A 63 -2.34 5.58 -10.54
N GLY A 64 -1.78 5.46 -9.33
CA GLY A 64 -0.87 6.48 -8.79
C GLY A 64 0.40 6.66 -9.63
N LEU A 65 0.96 5.55 -10.15
CA LEU A 65 2.09 5.60 -11.09
C LEU A 65 1.74 6.34 -12.37
N LEU A 66 0.60 6.02 -13.00
CA LEU A 66 0.14 6.66 -14.24
C LEU A 66 -0.18 8.14 -14.05
N ARG A 67 -0.67 8.53 -12.88
CA ARG A 67 -0.94 9.94 -12.51
C ARG A 67 0.32 10.73 -12.13
N GLY A 68 1.48 10.07 -11.99
CA GLY A 68 2.72 10.73 -11.60
C GLY A 68 2.73 11.25 -10.15
N THR A 69 1.94 10.66 -9.26
CA THR A 69 1.82 11.09 -7.87
C THR A 69 3.09 10.82 -7.05
N GLY A 70 3.22 11.47 -5.90
CA GLY A 70 4.26 11.15 -4.90
C GLY A 70 4.15 9.71 -4.37
N LEU A 71 5.20 9.24 -3.68
CA LEU A 71 5.26 7.87 -3.15
C LEU A 71 4.15 7.61 -2.11
N GLU A 72 3.95 8.58 -1.22
CA GLU A 72 2.96 8.52 -0.15
C GLU A 72 1.54 8.50 -0.71
N GLU A 73 1.24 9.35 -1.70
CA GLU A 73 -0.07 9.41 -2.34
C GLU A 73 -0.37 8.14 -3.14
N MET A 74 0.59 7.68 -3.95
CA MET A 74 0.49 6.43 -4.71
C MET A 74 0.23 5.23 -3.78
N ALA A 75 0.97 5.15 -2.67
CA ALA A 75 0.82 4.06 -1.72
C ALA A 75 -0.49 4.14 -0.94
N SER A 76 -0.92 5.33 -0.53
CA SER A 76 -2.23 5.53 0.10
C SER A 76 -3.37 5.14 -0.83
N LEU A 77 -3.27 5.44 -2.13
CA LEU A 77 -4.26 5.02 -3.13
C LEU A 77 -4.33 3.50 -3.26
N GLY A 78 -3.18 2.81 -3.34
CA GLY A 78 -3.12 1.35 -3.36
C GLY A 78 -3.71 0.71 -2.11
N VAL A 79 -3.32 1.17 -0.92
CA VAL A 79 -3.85 0.66 0.35
C VAL A 79 -5.36 0.89 0.46
N ALA A 80 -5.84 2.07 0.05
CA ALA A 80 -7.26 2.41 0.07
C ALA A 80 -8.08 1.57 -0.91
N ALA A 81 -7.56 1.32 -2.12
CA ALA A 81 -8.22 0.45 -3.10
C ALA A 81 -8.34 -0.98 -2.57
N GLY A 82 -7.27 -1.52 -1.98
CA GLY A 82 -7.30 -2.80 -1.28
C GLY A 82 -8.36 -2.83 -0.17
N ALA A 83 -8.39 -1.82 0.71
CA ALA A 83 -9.37 -1.73 1.79
C ALA A 83 -10.82 -1.60 1.27
N ALA A 84 -11.08 -0.75 0.28
CA ALA A 84 -12.40 -0.60 -0.32
C ALA A 84 -12.92 -1.92 -0.91
N SER A 85 -12.04 -2.71 -1.52
CA SER A 85 -12.37 -4.04 -2.03
C SER A 85 -12.73 -5.04 -0.94
N VAL A 86 -12.21 -4.86 0.28
CA VAL A 86 -12.52 -5.71 1.43
C VAL A 86 -13.85 -5.33 2.08
N GLU A 87 -14.22 -4.04 2.04
CA GLU A 87 -15.53 -3.54 2.51
C GLU A 87 -16.69 -4.06 1.66
N LYS A 88 -16.44 -4.32 0.38
CA LYS A 88 -17.46 -4.75 -0.59
C LYS A 88 -17.44 -6.25 -0.87
N GLY A 89 -18.58 -6.77 -1.32
CA GLY A 89 -18.68 -8.11 -1.90
C GLY A 89 -18.22 -8.11 -3.36
N ARG A 90 -18.05 -9.30 -3.96
CA ARG A 90 -17.61 -9.45 -5.36
C ARG A 90 -18.60 -8.90 -6.41
N GLU A 91 -19.84 -8.66 -6.00
CA GLU A 91 -20.97 -8.37 -6.89
C GLU A 91 -21.11 -6.86 -7.18
N GLU A 92 -20.40 -6.01 -6.43
CA GLU A 92 -20.50 -4.56 -6.55
C GLU A 92 -19.21 -3.93 -7.07
N ALA A 93 -19.37 -2.95 -7.97
CA ALA A 93 -18.25 -2.13 -8.40
C ALA A 93 -17.66 -1.32 -7.24
N LEU A 94 -16.34 -1.14 -7.27
CA LEU A 94 -15.62 -0.24 -6.37
C LEU A 94 -15.97 1.21 -6.73
N SER A 95 -16.32 2.01 -5.73
CA SER A 95 -16.53 3.45 -5.89
C SER A 95 -15.19 4.17 -5.79
N LEU A 96 -14.89 5.01 -6.78
CA LEU A 96 -13.70 5.85 -6.76
C LEU A 96 -13.78 6.85 -5.60
N GLU A 97 -14.96 7.43 -5.34
CA GLU A 97 -15.16 8.35 -4.22
C GLU A 97 -14.79 7.68 -2.90
N ARG A 98 -15.20 6.42 -2.70
CA ARG A 98 -14.89 5.67 -1.48
C ARG A 98 -13.39 5.39 -1.34
N ILE A 99 -12.72 5.05 -2.44
CA ILE A 99 -11.26 4.85 -2.43
C ILE A 99 -10.56 6.15 -2.03
N GLU A 100 -10.97 7.30 -2.57
CA GLU A 100 -10.39 8.60 -2.25
C GLU A 100 -10.66 9.02 -0.80
N GLU A 101 -11.85 8.73 -0.24
CA GLU A 101 -12.13 8.92 1.18
C GLU A 101 -11.22 8.08 2.08
N LEU A 102 -11.02 6.81 1.73
CA LEU A 102 -10.17 5.90 2.49
C LEU A 102 -8.69 6.28 2.38
N ALA A 103 -8.25 6.74 1.21
CA ALA A 103 -6.87 7.20 0.99
C ALA A 103 -6.50 8.36 1.93
N LYS A 104 -7.43 9.28 2.19
CA LYS A 104 -7.25 10.38 3.15
C LYS A 104 -7.10 9.89 4.61
N LYS A 105 -7.57 8.67 4.91
CA LYS A 105 -7.52 8.06 6.24
C LYS A 105 -6.34 7.09 6.40
N VAL A 106 -5.62 6.78 5.32
CA VAL A 106 -4.39 5.99 5.39
C VAL A 106 -3.33 6.83 6.11
N ARG A 107 -2.78 6.29 7.19
CA ARG A 107 -1.63 6.89 7.87
C ARG A 107 -0.35 6.28 7.32
N TYR A 108 0.73 7.05 7.30
CA TYR A 108 2.04 6.53 6.96
C TYR A 108 3.12 7.10 7.88
N ARG A 109 4.22 6.37 8.00
CA ARG A 109 5.47 6.83 8.63
C ARG A 109 6.66 6.46 7.77
N ARG A 110 7.67 7.32 7.76
CA ARG A 110 8.97 7.01 7.14
C ARG A 110 9.75 6.08 8.06
N TYR A 111 10.38 5.07 7.49
CA TYR A 111 11.29 4.20 8.22
C TYR A 111 12.72 4.74 8.07
N SER A 112 13.28 5.20 9.19
CA SER A 112 14.70 5.48 9.32
C SER A 112 15.33 4.38 10.19
N PRO A 113 16.39 3.69 9.72
CA PRO A 113 17.12 2.77 10.59
C PRO A 113 17.67 3.58 11.77
N ARG A 114 17.47 3.08 13.00
CA ARG A 114 18.18 3.65 14.15
C ARG A 114 19.66 3.40 13.90
N VAL A 115 20.44 4.47 13.80
CA VAL A 115 21.90 4.36 13.87
C VAL A 115 22.18 4.06 15.35
N SER A 116 22.50 2.80 15.63
CA SER A 116 23.14 2.39 16.89
C SER A 116 24.63 2.60 16.79
#